data_AF-A0A4S8J3C9-F1
#
_entry.id   AF-A0A4S8J3C9-F1
#
_cell.length_a   1.000
_cell.length_b   1.000
_cell.length_c   1.000
_cell.angle_alpha   90.00
_cell.angle_beta   90.00
_cell.angle_gamma   90.00
#
_symmetry.space_group_name_H-M   'P 1'
#
loop_
_entity.id
_entity.type
_entity.pdbx_description
1 polymer ?
#
loop_
_entity_poly.entity_id
_entity_poly.type
_entity_poly.pdbx_seq_one_letter_code
_entity_poly.pdbx_strand_id
1 'polypeptide(L)'
;MGEGKGSTLVHILAVALCLTAFGFAIAAERRRSTGTIVTDIRNATYCVYDSDVATGYGVGAFLFLLSSQSLLMGVTKCMCFGKPLAPGGNRAWSIIYFASSWLTFLIADACLIAGATKNAYHTKYRHMVYAQNWTCESLRKGVFIAGAVFVVFTMILNVYYYMYFAKATCQSAQKTNKASSTVGMASYA
;
A
#
# COMPACT_ATOMS: atom_id res chain seq x y z
N MET A 1 -11.39 23.13 -24.10
CA MET A 1 -12.12 22.37 -23.05
C MET A 1 -11.65 20.92 -23.05
N GLY A 2 -10.56 20.62 -22.36
CA GLY A 2 -10.00 19.26 -22.26
C GLY A 2 -9.20 19.03 -20.98
N GLU A 3 -9.31 19.93 -20.00
CA GLU A 3 -8.64 19.84 -18.71
C GLU A 3 -9.53 19.07 -17.72
N GLY A 4 -9.08 17.92 -17.23
CA GLY A 4 -9.66 17.29 -16.03
C GLY A 4 -9.72 15.76 -15.98
N LYS A 5 -9.80 15.05 -17.12
CA LYS A 5 -10.09 13.60 -17.10
C LYS A 5 -8.94 12.72 -16.60
N GLY A 6 -7.68 13.10 -16.84
CA GLY A 6 -6.51 12.32 -16.41
C GLY A 6 -6.28 12.32 -14.90
N SER A 7 -6.67 13.40 -14.20
CA SER A 7 -6.40 13.54 -12.77
C SER A 7 -7.37 12.74 -11.89
N THR A 8 -8.63 12.67 -12.29
CA THR A 8 -9.67 11.95 -11.55
C THR A 8 -9.56 10.44 -11.75
N LEU A 9 -9.19 9.99 -12.94
CA LEU A 9 -9.05 8.56 -13.26
C LEU A 9 -7.92 7.91 -12.45
N VAL A 10 -6.76 8.58 -12.32
CA VAL A 10 -5.65 8.08 -11.49
C VAL A 10 -6.06 7.96 -10.03
N HIS A 11 -6.80 8.93 -9.53
CA HIS A 11 -7.33 8.93 -8.17
C HIS A 11 -8.28 7.76 -7.91
N ILE A 12 -9.27 7.57 -8.79
CA ILE A 12 -10.24 6.46 -8.71
C ILE A 12 -9.50 5.12 -8.76
N LEU A 13 -8.54 4.98 -9.67
CA LEU A 13 -7.78 3.75 -9.83
C LEU A 13 -6.93 3.44 -8.59
N ALA A 14 -6.20 4.42 -8.06
CA ALA A 14 -5.40 4.25 -6.85
C ALA A 14 -6.24 3.88 -5.63
N VAL A 15 -7.39 4.52 -5.46
CA VAL A 15 -8.33 4.20 -4.38
C VAL A 15 -8.90 2.79 -4.55
N ALA A 16 -9.30 2.39 -5.77
CA ALA A 16 -9.78 1.05 -6.04
C ALA A 16 -8.72 -0.03 -5.74
N LEU A 17 -7.45 0.20 -6.09
CA LEU A 17 -6.34 -0.69 -5.77
C LEU A 17 -6.09 -0.76 -4.24
N CYS A 18 -6.21 0.35 -3.53
CA CYS A 18 -6.10 0.34 -2.06
C CYS A 18 -7.28 -0.37 -1.38
N LEU A 19 -8.51 -0.20 -1.88
CA LEU A 19 -9.70 -0.88 -1.35
C LEU A 19 -9.66 -2.39 -1.58
N THR A 20 -9.19 -2.81 -2.76
CA THR A 20 -8.96 -4.24 -3.04
C THR A 20 -7.86 -4.82 -2.16
N ALA A 21 -6.75 -4.09 -1.96
CA ALA A 21 -5.71 -4.49 -1.01
C ALA A 21 -6.24 -4.62 0.43
N PHE A 22 -7.06 -3.67 0.89
CA PHE A 22 -7.69 -3.73 2.20
C PHE A 22 -8.62 -4.94 2.33
N GLY A 23 -9.48 -5.18 1.33
CA GLY A 23 -10.37 -6.34 1.30
C GLY A 23 -9.60 -7.66 1.36
N PHE A 24 -8.49 -7.75 0.65
CA PHE A 24 -7.62 -8.93 0.66
C PHE A 24 -6.91 -9.10 2.01
N ALA A 25 -6.47 -8.01 2.65
CA ALA A 25 -5.89 -8.07 4.00
C ALA A 25 -6.91 -8.56 5.04
N ILE A 26 -8.17 -8.12 4.96
CA ILE A 26 -9.24 -8.61 5.83
C ILE A 26 -9.60 -10.06 5.50
N ALA A 27 -9.67 -10.43 4.22
CA ALA A 27 -9.89 -11.81 3.80
C ALA A 27 -8.79 -12.75 4.31
N ALA A 28 -7.53 -12.30 4.30
CA ALA A 28 -6.39 -13.03 4.84
C ALA A 28 -6.51 -13.26 6.36
N GLU A 29 -6.97 -12.26 7.14
CA GLU A 29 -7.22 -12.44 8.58
C GLU A 29 -8.42 -13.36 8.83
N ARG A 30 -9.50 -13.25 8.04
CA ARG A 30 -10.70 -14.09 8.18
C ARG A 30 -10.47 -15.55 7.81
N ARG A 31 -9.65 -15.81 6.80
CA ARG A 31 -9.29 -17.16 6.32
C ARG A 31 -8.00 -17.70 6.92
N ARG A 32 -7.52 -17.10 8.00
CA ARG A 32 -6.30 -17.53 8.68
C ARG A 32 -6.29 -19.04 8.93
N SER A 33 -5.17 -19.69 8.62
CA SER A 33 -4.98 -21.11 8.94
C SER A 33 -5.11 -21.31 10.46
N THR A 34 -6.14 -22.03 10.86
CA THR A 34 -6.33 -22.51 12.23
C THR A 34 -5.83 -23.94 12.30
N GLY A 35 -4.86 -24.21 13.17
CA GLY A 35 -4.39 -25.58 13.40
C GLY A 35 -5.45 -26.36 14.17
N THR A 36 -5.85 -27.52 13.66
CA THR A 36 -6.72 -28.47 14.36
C THR A 36 -5.89 -29.61 14.94
N ILE A 37 -6.21 -30.02 16.17
CA ILE A 37 -5.57 -31.17 16.81
C ILE A 37 -6.29 -32.42 16.33
N VAL A 38 -5.59 -33.30 15.63
CA VAL A 38 -6.09 -34.61 15.20
C VAL A 38 -5.30 -35.68 15.94
N THR A 39 -6.01 -36.68 16.45
CA THR A 39 -5.42 -37.84 17.14
C THR A 39 -5.34 -39.02 16.17
N ASP A 40 -4.15 -39.58 15.99
CA ASP A 40 -3.94 -40.77 15.17
C ASP A 40 -4.30 -42.07 15.92
N ILE A 41 -4.43 -43.16 15.17
CA ILE A 41 -4.73 -44.52 15.67
C ILE A 41 -3.69 -45.03 16.69
N ARG A 42 -2.47 -44.46 16.69
CA ARG A 42 -1.37 -44.77 17.62
C ARG A 42 -1.34 -43.90 18.88
N ASN A 43 -2.44 -43.20 19.23
CA ASN A 43 -2.50 -42.21 20.32
C ASN A 43 -1.50 -41.05 20.17
N ALA A 44 -1.10 -40.76 18.93
CA ALA A 44 -0.29 -39.61 18.58
C ALA A 44 -1.19 -38.40 18.30
N THR A 45 -1.11 -37.34 19.09
CA THR A 45 -1.73 -36.06 18.75
C THR A 45 -0.83 -35.32 17.76
N TYR A 46 -1.38 -34.86 16.63
CA TYR A 46 -0.66 -34.01 15.69
C TYR A 46 -1.51 -32.82 15.24
N CYS A 47 -0.85 -31.69 14.99
CA CYS A 47 -1.52 -30.49 14.47
C CYS A 47 -1.61 -30.58 12.94
N VAL A 48 -2.81 -30.43 12.38
CA VAL A 48 -3.05 -30.26 10.95
C VAL A 48 -3.41 -28.80 10.69
N TYR A 49 -2.69 -28.16 9.78
CA TYR A 49 -2.93 -26.78 9.36
C TYR A 49 -3.67 -26.74 8.02
N ASP A 50 -4.70 -25.90 7.95
CA ASP A 50 -5.49 -25.70 6.75
C ASP A 50 -4.75 -24.87 5.70
N SER A 51 -5.11 -25.08 4.43
CA SER A 51 -4.40 -24.69 3.20
C SER A 51 -3.95 -23.21 3.10
N ASP A 52 -2.97 -22.95 2.21
CA ASP A 52 -2.27 -21.66 1.96
C ASP A 52 -3.12 -20.50 1.40
N VAL A 53 -4.44 -20.59 1.50
CA VAL A 53 -5.37 -19.60 0.94
C VAL A 53 -5.16 -18.22 1.59
N ALA A 54 -4.90 -18.17 2.90
CA ALA A 54 -4.58 -16.92 3.61
C ALA A 54 -3.27 -16.27 3.12
N THR A 55 -2.28 -17.10 2.77
CA THR A 55 -1.00 -16.64 2.20
C THR A 55 -1.25 -15.95 0.86
N GLY A 56 -2.08 -16.55 0.00
CA GLY A 56 -2.46 -15.98 -1.30
C GLY A 56 -3.13 -14.61 -1.17
N TYR A 57 -4.09 -14.46 -0.25
CA TYR A 57 -4.72 -13.16 0.01
C TYR A 57 -3.75 -12.14 0.58
N GLY A 58 -2.82 -12.55 1.47
CA GLY A 58 -1.78 -11.66 2.01
C GLY A 58 -0.83 -11.14 0.94
N VAL A 59 -0.34 -12.01 0.06
CA VAL A 59 0.50 -11.63 -1.09
C VAL A 59 -0.28 -10.78 -2.09
N GLY A 60 -1.54 -11.11 -2.36
CA GLY A 60 -2.39 -10.30 -3.21
C GLY A 60 -2.60 -8.88 -2.67
N ALA A 61 -2.84 -8.74 -1.36
CA ALA A 61 -2.96 -7.44 -0.71
C ALA A 61 -1.68 -6.59 -0.88
N PHE A 62 -0.51 -7.22 -0.71
CA PHE A 62 0.78 -6.59 -0.97
C PHE A 62 0.90 -6.08 -2.40
N LEU A 63 0.63 -6.94 -3.40
CA LEU A 63 0.76 -6.58 -4.81
C LEU A 63 -0.18 -5.43 -5.21
N PHE A 64 -1.43 -5.45 -4.73
CA PHE A 64 -2.37 -4.36 -4.98
C PHE A 64 -1.91 -3.05 -4.33
N LEU A 65 -1.43 -3.08 -3.09
CA LEU A 65 -0.91 -1.88 -2.44
C LEU A 65 0.33 -1.33 -3.15
N LEU A 66 1.26 -2.22 -3.53
CA LEU A 66 2.47 -1.87 -4.30
C LEU A 66 2.09 -1.24 -5.63
N SER A 67 1.15 -1.82 -6.36
CA SER A 67 0.69 -1.28 -7.63
C SER A 67 0.08 0.12 -7.49
N SER A 68 -0.69 0.38 -6.42
CA SER A 68 -1.23 1.70 -6.12
C SER A 68 -0.13 2.73 -5.87
N GLN A 69 0.86 2.36 -5.03
CA GLN A 69 2.00 3.22 -4.73
C GLN A 69 2.82 3.50 -6.00
N SER A 70 3.16 2.47 -6.77
CA SER A 70 3.91 2.59 -8.03
C SER A 70 3.17 3.42 -9.08
N LEU A 71 1.84 3.29 -9.19
CA LEU A 71 1.02 4.11 -10.07
C LEU A 71 1.15 5.60 -9.72
N LEU A 72 0.98 5.95 -8.44
CA LEU A 72 1.15 7.35 -8.01
C LEU A 72 2.56 7.85 -8.32
N MET A 73 3.58 7.08 -7.99
CA MET A 73 4.98 7.46 -8.23
C MET A 73 5.30 7.62 -9.72
N GLY A 74 4.74 6.77 -10.58
CA GLY A 74 4.86 6.87 -12.03
C GLY A 74 4.21 8.13 -12.58
N VAL A 75 3.00 8.45 -12.11
CA VAL A 75 2.26 9.65 -12.54
C VAL A 75 2.92 10.95 -12.03
N THR A 76 3.45 10.96 -10.80
CA THR A 76 4.13 12.12 -10.22
C THR A 76 5.62 12.19 -10.55
N LYS A 77 6.15 11.21 -11.29
CA LYS A 77 7.58 11.06 -11.64
C LYS A 77 8.51 11.12 -10.42
N CYS A 78 8.07 10.51 -9.32
CA CYS A 78 8.75 10.50 -8.02
C CYS A 78 9.16 11.88 -7.48
N MET A 79 8.54 12.97 -7.96
CA MET A 79 9.00 14.35 -7.73
C MET A 79 10.42 14.68 -8.25
N CYS A 80 11.20 13.70 -8.75
CA CYS A 80 12.57 13.86 -9.22
C CYS A 80 12.67 14.38 -10.67
N PHE A 81 11.77 13.93 -11.55
CA PHE A 81 11.82 14.26 -13.00
C PHE A 81 10.62 15.12 -13.44
N GLY A 82 9.93 15.74 -12.48
CA GLY A 82 8.77 16.61 -12.71
C GLY A 82 9.15 18.09 -12.89
N LYS A 83 8.19 18.91 -13.32
CA LYS A 83 8.35 20.38 -13.28
C LYS A 83 8.60 20.82 -11.83
N PRO A 84 9.49 21.81 -11.59
CA PRO A 84 9.78 22.26 -10.24
C PRO A 84 8.50 22.74 -9.55
N LEU A 85 8.29 22.27 -8.31
CA LEU A 85 7.16 22.70 -7.50
C LEU A 85 7.32 24.20 -7.20
N ALA A 86 6.24 24.96 -7.32
CA ALA A 86 6.27 26.38 -7.00
C ALA A 86 6.68 26.58 -5.53
N PRO A 87 7.55 27.55 -5.22
CA PRO A 87 7.88 27.89 -3.84
C PRO A 87 6.60 28.37 -3.12
N GLY A 88 6.28 27.73 -1.99
CA GLY A 88 5.11 27.99 -1.15
C GLY A 88 4.76 26.82 -0.21
N GLY A 89 3.78 27.02 0.69
CA GLY A 89 3.38 26.01 1.69
C GLY A 89 2.90 24.68 1.10
N ASN A 90 2.26 24.71 -0.07
CA ASN A 90 1.81 23.50 -0.78
C ASN A 90 2.96 22.54 -1.14
N ARG A 91 4.17 23.07 -1.37
CA ARG A 91 5.37 22.25 -1.60
C ARG A 91 5.77 21.48 -0.35
N ALA A 92 5.80 22.15 0.81
CA ALA A 92 6.15 21.52 2.08
C ALA A 92 5.14 20.40 2.43
N TRP A 93 3.85 20.69 2.33
CA TRP A 93 2.79 19.69 2.55
C TRP A 93 2.91 18.50 1.60
N SER A 94 3.16 18.73 0.30
CA SER A 94 3.35 17.64 -0.66
C SER A 94 4.53 16.73 -0.30
N ILE A 95 5.65 17.29 0.16
CA ILE A 95 6.82 16.51 0.61
C ILE A 95 6.51 15.72 1.88
N ILE A 96 5.81 16.33 2.85
CA ILE A 96 5.42 15.66 4.10
C ILE A 96 4.48 14.49 3.82
N TYR A 97 3.47 14.69 2.96
CA TYR A 97 2.55 13.61 2.58
C TYR A 97 3.24 12.51 1.76
N PHE A 98 4.21 12.87 0.92
CA PHE A 98 5.04 11.89 0.21
C PHE A 98 5.86 11.03 1.18
N ALA A 99 6.60 11.65 2.10
CA ALA A 99 7.43 10.93 3.04
C ALA A 99 6.58 10.04 3.99
N SER A 100 5.44 10.57 4.46
CA SER A 100 4.55 9.82 5.33
C SER A 100 3.85 8.67 4.59
N SER A 101 3.45 8.85 3.32
CA SER A 101 2.84 7.75 2.55
C SER A 101 3.83 6.62 2.27
N TRP A 102 5.10 6.94 2.01
CA TRP A 102 6.17 5.93 1.90
C TRP A 102 6.37 5.18 3.22
N LEU A 103 6.42 5.90 4.34
CA LEU A 103 6.59 5.26 5.64
C LEU A 103 5.43 4.30 5.96
N THR A 104 4.18 4.74 5.80
CA THR A 104 3.02 3.87 6.06
C THR A 104 2.93 2.71 5.07
N PHE A 105 3.32 2.92 3.81
CA PHE A 105 3.40 1.88 2.80
C PHE A 105 4.39 0.78 3.20
N LEU A 106 5.61 1.14 3.60
CA LEU A 106 6.64 0.18 4.02
C LEU A 106 6.23 -0.61 5.26
N ILE A 107 5.56 0.04 6.22
CA ILE A 107 5.03 -0.64 7.40
C ILE A 107 3.90 -1.60 7.02
N ALA A 108 2.95 -1.17 6.19
CA ALA A 108 1.87 -2.02 5.72
C ALA A 108 2.40 -3.26 4.99
N ASP A 109 3.36 -3.04 4.09
CA ASP A 109 4.01 -4.08 3.32
C ASP A 109 4.72 -5.11 4.22
N ALA A 110 5.56 -4.62 5.16
CA ALA A 110 6.22 -5.48 6.12
C ALA A 110 5.22 -6.32 6.93
N CYS A 111 4.09 -5.75 7.36
CA CYS A 111 3.03 -6.50 8.05
C CYS A 111 2.39 -7.57 7.15
N LEU A 112 2.07 -7.25 5.90
CA LEU A 112 1.42 -8.18 4.96
C LEU A 112 2.36 -9.33 4.57
N ILE A 113 3.63 -9.05 4.25
CA ILE A 113 4.65 -10.06 3.95
C ILE A 113 4.95 -10.90 5.19
N ALA A 114 5.12 -10.29 6.37
CA ALA A 114 5.34 -11.04 7.60
C ALA A 114 4.15 -11.94 7.95
N GLY A 115 2.92 -11.48 7.71
CA GLY A 115 1.71 -12.29 7.86
C GLY A 115 1.68 -13.46 6.88
N ALA A 116 1.95 -13.21 5.60
CA ALA A 116 1.92 -14.22 4.54
C ALA A 116 3.01 -15.28 4.73
N THR A 117 4.26 -14.85 4.96
CA THR A 117 5.40 -15.76 5.18
C THR A 117 5.17 -16.65 6.39
N LYS A 118 4.77 -16.09 7.53
CA LYS A 118 4.47 -16.90 8.72
C LYS A 118 3.35 -17.91 8.44
N ASN A 119 2.28 -17.52 7.73
CA ASN A 119 1.23 -18.47 7.33
C ASN A 119 1.78 -19.61 6.45
N ALA A 120 2.62 -19.30 5.45
CA ALA A 120 3.24 -20.29 4.56
C ALA A 120 4.22 -21.22 5.29
N TYR A 121 4.92 -20.72 6.32
CA TYR A 121 5.80 -21.55 7.14
C TYR A 121 5.01 -22.58 7.96
N HIS A 122 3.84 -22.19 8.50
CA HIS A 122 2.99 -23.09 9.28
C HIS A 122 2.38 -24.21 8.44
N THR A 123 1.99 -23.93 7.20
CA THR A 123 1.43 -24.92 6.28
C THR A 123 2.50 -25.86 5.70
N LYS A 124 3.66 -25.32 5.27
CA LYS A 124 4.68 -26.12 4.55
C LYS A 124 5.58 -26.95 5.47
N TYR A 125 6.01 -26.42 6.61
CA TYR A 125 7.00 -27.09 7.47
C TYR A 125 6.39 -27.80 8.70
N ARG A 126 5.12 -27.52 9.03
CA ARG A 126 4.44 -28.07 10.21
C ARG A 126 3.14 -28.79 9.90
N HIS A 127 3.00 -29.36 8.70
CA HIS A 127 1.80 -30.11 8.29
C HIS A 127 1.44 -31.27 9.25
N MET A 128 2.43 -31.82 9.97
CA MET A 128 2.26 -32.85 11.00
C MET A 128 3.31 -32.63 12.12
N VAL A 129 2.95 -31.89 13.17
CA VAL A 129 3.80 -31.76 14.37
C VAL A 129 3.18 -32.53 15.52
N TYR A 130 3.93 -33.47 16.11
CA TYR A 130 3.51 -34.24 17.29
C TYR A 130 3.24 -33.27 18.47
N ALA A 131 1.98 -33.11 18.82
CA ALA A 131 1.50 -32.21 19.85
C ALA A 131 1.64 -32.88 21.23
N GLN A 132 2.86 -33.03 21.73
CA GLN A 132 3.08 -33.30 23.14
C GLN A 132 2.92 -31.99 23.93
N ASN A 133 1.76 -31.80 24.56
CA ASN A 133 1.49 -30.79 25.61
C ASN A 133 1.51 -29.30 25.22
N TRP A 134 1.59 -28.93 23.94
CA TRP A 134 1.52 -27.53 23.48
C TRP A 134 0.26 -27.29 22.62
N THR A 135 -0.44 -26.17 22.85
CA THR A 135 -1.53 -25.70 21.97
C THR A 135 -0.94 -25.40 20.59
N CYS A 136 -1.62 -25.83 19.50
CA CYS A 136 -1.12 -25.56 18.15
C CYS A 136 -0.97 -24.04 17.94
N GLU A 137 0.29 -23.58 17.84
CA GLU A 137 0.61 -22.15 17.67
C GLU A 137 0.02 -21.69 16.34
N SER A 138 -1.05 -20.90 16.42
CA SER A 138 -1.59 -20.16 15.28
C SER A 138 -0.91 -18.80 15.23
N LEU A 139 -0.83 -18.19 14.05
CA LEU A 139 -0.23 -16.87 13.87
C LEU A 139 -0.81 -15.87 14.93
N ARG A 140 -0.06 -14.86 15.38
CA ARG A 140 -0.56 -13.92 16.40
C ARG A 140 -1.71 -13.10 15.83
N LYS A 141 -2.90 -13.10 16.47
CA LYS A 141 -4.06 -12.27 16.07
C LYS A 141 -3.62 -10.83 15.82
N GLY A 142 -3.92 -10.31 14.64
CA GLY A 142 -3.77 -8.88 14.35
C GLY A 142 -2.62 -8.47 13.43
N VAL A 143 -1.79 -9.36 12.89
CA VAL A 143 -0.74 -8.95 11.93
C VAL A 143 -1.36 -8.48 10.60
N PHE A 144 -2.36 -9.20 10.05
CA PHE A 144 -3.03 -8.71 8.84
C PHE A 144 -3.98 -7.54 9.16
N ILE A 145 -4.54 -7.48 10.37
CA ILE A 145 -5.33 -6.32 10.82
C ILE A 145 -4.45 -5.07 10.89
N ALA A 146 -3.25 -5.16 11.47
CA ALA A 146 -2.30 -4.05 11.49
C ALA A 146 -1.94 -3.61 10.07
N GLY A 147 -1.65 -4.57 9.17
CA GLY A 147 -1.45 -4.31 7.76
C GLY A 147 -2.64 -3.58 7.12
N ALA A 148 -3.87 -4.04 7.35
CA ALA A 148 -5.09 -3.40 6.85
C ALA A 148 -5.27 -1.97 7.36
N VAL A 149 -4.94 -1.68 8.62
CA VAL A 149 -4.98 -0.32 9.17
C VAL A 149 -3.97 0.58 8.46
N PHE A 150 -2.73 0.13 8.27
CA PHE A 150 -1.72 0.90 7.54
C PHE A 150 -2.02 1.03 6.04
N VAL A 151 -2.73 0.08 5.41
CA VAL A 151 -3.26 0.22 4.04
C VAL A 151 -4.21 1.41 3.96
N VAL A 152 -5.14 1.55 4.92
CA VAL A 152 -6.08 2.69 4.95
C VAL A 152 -5.35 4.01 5.18
N PHE A 153 -4.37 4.05 6.09
CA PHE A 153 -3.55 5.25 6.27
C PHE A 153 -2.79 5.61 4.98
N THR A 154 -2.18 4.64 4.32
CA THR A 154 -1.47 4.83 3.05
C THR A 154 -2.41 5.37 1.97
N MET A 155 -3.63 4.82 1.87
CA MET A 155 -4.66 5.31 0.94
C MET A 155 -4.99 6.79 1.19
N ILE A 156 -5.25 7.17 2.45
CA ILE A 156 -5.59 8.55 2.83
C ILE A 156 -4.42 9.50 2.51
N LEU A 157 -3.20 9.11 2.89
CA LEU A 157 -2.00 9.92 2.64
C LEU A 157 -1.71 10.07 1.14
N ASN A 158 -1.94 9.04 0.33
CA ASN A 158 -1.78 9.09 -1.13
C ASN A 158 -2.78 10.06 -1.79
N VAL A 159 -4.03 10.10 -1.32
CA VAL A 159 -5.04 11.07 -1.78
C VAL A 159 -4.56 12.50 -1.50
N TYR A 160 -4.17 12.79 -0.25
CA TYR A 160 -3.68 14.12 0.11
C TYR A 160 -2.40 14.48 -0.64
N TYR A 161 -1.43 13.57 -0.71
CA TYR A 161 -0.20 13.75 -1.46
C TYR A 161 -0.49 14.21 -2.89
N TYR A 162 -1.36 13.49 -3.60
CA TYR A 162 -1.68 13.81 -4.99
C TYR A 162 -2.45 15.13 -5.12
N MET A 163 -3.38 15.44 -4.22
CA MET A 163 -4.08 16.73 -4.21
C MET A 163 -3.12 17.91 -4.05
N TYR A 164 -2.20 17.84 -3.08
CA TYR A 164 -1.22 18.91 -2.85
C TYR A 164 -0.17 18.98 -3.97
N PHE A 165 0.22 17.84 -4.53
CA PHE A 165 1.10 17.78 -5.70
C PHE A 165 0.47 18.47 -6.90
N ALA A 166 -0.76 18.12 -7.27
CA ALA A 166 -1.49 18.73 -8.38
C ALA A 166 -1.63 20.25 -8.19
N LYS A 167 -1.98 20.71 -6.99
CA LYS A 167 -2.03 22.15 -6.66
C LYS A 167 -0.67 22.84 -6.84
N ALA A 168 0.41 22.24 -6.35
CA ALA A 168 1.75 22.81 -6.46
C ALA A 168 2.25 22.88 -7.92
N THR A 169 1.86 21.91 -8.76
CA THR A 169 2.20 21.88 -10.19
C THR A 169 1.36 22.88 -11.01
N CYS A 170 0.06 23.03 -10.71
CA CYS A 170 -0.76 24.05 -11.37
C CYS A 170 -0.28 25.46 -11.04
N GLN A 171 0.09 25.72 -9.78
CA GLN A 171 0.67 27.01 -9.37
C GLN A 171 2.02 27.29 -10.05
N SER A 172 2.87 26.27 -10.24
CA SER A 172 4.12 26.46 -10.96
C SER A 172 3.88 26.76 -12.43
N ALA A 173 2.96 26.05 -13.09
CA ALA A 173 2.56 26.29 -14.46
C ALA A 173 1.99 27.72 -14.67
N GLN A 174 1.15 28.20 -13.74
CA GLN A 174 0.61 29.57 -13.82
C GLN A 174 1.69 30.63 -13.62
N LYS A 175 2.66 30.40 -12.73
CA LYS A 175 3.82 31.30 -12.56
C LYS A 175 4.74 31.28 -13.80
N THR A 176 4.96 30.14 -14.43
CA THR A 176 5.76 30.07 -15.67
C THR A 176 5.07 30.78 -16.82
N ASN A 177 3.76 30.59 -16.99
CA ASN A 177 2.99 31.33 -18.00
C ASN A 177 3.04 32.85 -17.74
N LYS A 178 2.85 33.30 -16.50
CA LYS A 178 2.98 34.74 -16.16
C LYS A 178 4.38 35.30 -16.41
N ALA A 179 5.43 34.56 -16.04
CA ALA A 179 6.82 34.98 -16.29
C ALA A 179 7.14 35.02 -17.80
N SER A 180 6.56 34.11 -18.58
CA SER A 180 6.72 34.07 -20.04
C SER A 180 5.94 35.17 -20.77
N SER A 181 4.85 35.69 -20.20
CA SER A 181 4.07 36.79 -20.79
C SER A 181 4.70 38.17 -20.62
N THR A 182 5.75 38.32 -19.79
CA THR A 182 6.41 39.61 -19.52
C THR A 182 7.75 39.77 -20.23
N VAL A 183 8.20 38.80 -21.04
CA VAL A 183 9.37 38.99 -21.91
C VAL A 183 8.91 39.65 -23.22
N GLY A 184 8.41 40.89 -23.10
CA GLY A 184 8.31 41.80 -24.22
C GLY A 184 9.73 42.12 -24.68
N MET A 185 10.08 41.68 -25.88
CA MET A 185 11.28 42.11 -26.60
C MET A 185 11.37 43.64 -26.56
N ALA A 186 12.26 44.18 -25.72
CA ALA A 186 12.75 45.53 -25.91
C ALA A 186 13.64 45.50 -27.16
N SER A 187 13.10 45.95 -28.29
CA SER A 187 13.89 46.24 -29.48
C SER A 187 14.74 47.46 -29.16
N TYR A 188 16.05 47.29 -29.10
CA TYR A 188 17.00 48.40 -28.98
C TYR A 188 17.37 48.88 -30.39
N ALA A 189 17.28 50.21 -30.54
CA ALA A 189 17.79 51.07 -31.62
C ALA A 189 17.14 50.94 -33.00
#